data_AF-A0A368H7Z7-F1
#
_entry.id   AF-A0A368H7Z7-F1
#
_cell.length_a   1.000
_cell.length_b   1.000
_cell.length_c   1.000
_cell.angle_alpha   90.00
_cell.angle_beta   90.00
_cell.angle_gamma   90.00
#
_symmetry.space_group_name_H-M   'P 1'
#
loop_
_entity.id
_entity.type
_entity.pdbx_description
1 polymer ?
#
loop_
_entity_poly.entity_id
_entity_poly.type
_entity_poly.pdbx_seq_one_letter_code
_entity_poly.pdbx_strand_id
1 'polypeptide(L)'
;MKPAAGRTSIWKSFIHSGLYRAMNAVSIDIITFLKEMVNRTVIDHMILDNEGPEYDIVPMIAVNKIFEDNGILVCHMNIEFHAPGPKERHQLFEEVIAGVLSAKRFAPLYNLYWGHQRSFFINYEHPYCIDRYLTQFF
;
A
#
# COMPACT_ATOMS: atom_id res chain seq x y z
N MET A 1 -10.38 23.75 4.48
CA MET A 1 -10.42 23.29 5.88
C MET A 1 -9.58 22.02 5.93
N LYS A 2 -8.35 22.06 6.45
CA LYS A 2 -7.51 20.85 6.56
C LYS A 2 -8.06 19.99 7.71
N PRO A 3 -8.33 18.69 7.53
CA PRO A 3 -8.56 17.82 8.67
C PRO A 3 -7.26 17.73 9.46
N ALA A 4 -7.32 17.97 10.77
CA ALA A 4 -6.23 17.63 11.66
C ALA A 4 -5.96 16.12 11.55
N ALA A 5 -4.70 15.73 11.39
CA ALA A 5 -4.27 14.34 11.42
C ALA A 5 -4.75 13.71 12.74
N GLY A 6 -5.82 12.91 12.66
CA GLY A 6 -6.45 12.29 13.80
C GLY A 6 -5.53 11.22 14.36
N ARG A 7 -4.93 11.47 15.54
CA ARG A 7 -4.24 10.43 16.30
C ARG A 7 -5.28 9.48 16.86
N THR A 8 -5.50 8.35 16.21
CA THR A 8 -6.33 7.28 16.73
C THR A 8 -5.44 6.32 17.52
N SER A 9 -5.77 6.09 18.79
CA SER A 9 -5.14 5.03 19.58
C SER A 9 -5.81 3.71 19.22
N ILE A 10 -5.03 2.78 18.67
CA ILE A 10 -5.50 1.43 18.35
C ILE A 10 -4.74 0.40 19.17
N TRP A 11 -5.44 -0.64 19.61
CA TRP A 11 -4.84 -1.81 20.25
C TRP A 11 -4.09 -2.60 19.19
N LYS A 12 -2.76 -2.63 19.29
CA LYS A 12 -1.91 -3.45 18.42
C LYS A 12 -0.97 -4.31 19.27
N SER A 13 -0.65 -5.49 18.76
CA SER A 13 0.29 -6.42 19.39
C SER A 13 1.71 -6.07 18.95
N PHE A 14 2.57 -5.70 19.89
CA PHE A 14 3.99 -5.44 19.63
C PHE A 14 4.86 -6.46 20.34
N ILE A 15 6.03 -6.76 19.75
CA ILE A 15 7.04 -7.56 20.42
C ILE A 15 7.73 -6.69 21.46
N HIS A 16 7.54 -7.02 22.73
CA HIS A 16 8.22 -6.40 23.85
C HIS A 16 8.88 -7.49 24.70
N SER A 17 10.21 -7.45 24.77
CA SER A 17 11.02 -8.48 25.45
C SER A 17 10.75 -9.90 24.91
N GLY A 18 10.61 -10.03 23.59
CA GLY A 18 10.39 -11.32 22.92
C GLY A 18 8.96 -11.86 22.99
N LEU A 19 8.03 -11.15 23.61
CA LEU A 19 6.62 -11.55 23.72
C LEU A 19 5.70 -10.53 23.06
N TYR A 20 4.64 -11.00 22.42
CA TYR A 20 3.57 -10.13 21.96
C TYR A 20 2.81 -9.54 23.14
N ARG A 21 2.73 -8.22 23.19
CA ARG A 21 1.95 -7.47 24.17
C ARG A 21 1.02 -6.51 23.46
N ALA A 22 -0.25 -6.50 23.87
CA ALA A 22 -1.19 -5.49 23.44
C ALA A 22 -0.78 -4.14 24.04
N MET A 23 -0.53 -3.15 23.19
CA MET A 23 -0.14 -1.81 23.59
C MET A 23 -0.93 -0.79 22.80
N ASN A 24 -1.11 0.39 23.40
CA ASN A 24 -1.65 1.54 22.68
C ASN A 24 -0.60 2.05 21.70
N ALA A 25 -0.93 2.02 20.41
CA ALA A 25 -0.15 2.67 19.38
C ALA A 25 -0.86 3.91 18.87
N VAL A 26 -0.09 4.97 18.64
CA VAL A 26 -0.51 6.13 17.87
C VAL A 26 -0.31 5.78 16.39
N SER A 27 -1.37 5.86 15.60
CA SER A 27 -1.26 5.79 14.15
C SER A 27 -1.00 7.17 13.57
N ILE A 28 -0.16 7.25 12.55
CA ILE A 28 0.07 8.44 11.71
C ILE A 28 -0.39 8.07 10.31
N ASP A 29 -1.04 8.99 9.60
CA ASP A 29 -1.44 8.74 8.22
C ASP A 29 -0.20 8.66 7.31
N ILE A 30 -0.27 7.78 6.32
CA ILE A 30 0.87 7.46 5.46
C ILE A 30 1.36 8.67 4.63
N ILE A 31 0.46 9.62 4.31
CA ILE A 31 0.81 10.83 3.56
C ILE A 31 1.66 11.76 4.43
N THR A 32 1.22 12.03 5.66
CA THR A 32 1.99 12.80 6.65
C THR A 32 3.33 12.13 6.93
N PHE A 33 3.36 10.81 7.13
CA PHE A 33 4.60 10.08 7.35
C PHE A 33 5.59 10.30 6.19
N LEU A 34 5.16 10.07 4.95
CA LEU A 34 6.04 10.18 3.78
C LEU A 34 6.50 11.63 3.51
N LYS A 35 5.60 12.62 3.66
CA LYS A 35 5.90 14.01 3.31
C LYS A 35 6.58 14.78 4.42
N GLU A 36 6.10 14.66 5.65
CA GLU A 36 6.53 15.52 6.75
C GLU A 36 7.63 14.88 7.59
N MET A 37 7.66 13.54 7.68
CA MET A 37 8.65 12.83 8.51
C MET A 37 9.81 12.29 7.69
N VAL A 38 9.52 11.60 6.57
CA VAL A 38 10.56 11.02 5.71
C VAL A 38 11.02 12.02 4.64
N ASN A 39 10.15 12.94 4.23
CA ASN A 39 10.37 13.86 3.11
C ASN A 39 10.74 13.15 1.80
N ARG A 40 10.01 12.07 1.47
CA ARG A 40 10.19 11.28 0.25
C ARG A 40 8.88 11.17 -0.53
N THR A 41 8.85 11.82 -1.68
CA THR A 41 7.67 11.91 -2.55
C THR A 41 7.79 11.09 -3.83
N VAL A 42 8.97 10.57 -4.17
CA VAL A 42 9.13 9.61 -5.27
C VAL A 42 9.59 8.30 -4.66
N ILE A 43 8.81 7.24 -4.83
CA ILE A 43 9.05 5.94 -4.25
C ILE A 43 9.17 4.96 -5.41
N ASP A 44 10.41 4.61 -5.72
CA ASP A 44 10.72 3.65 -6.76
C ASP A 44 10.10 2.29 -6.40
N HIS A 45 10.42 1.76 -5.22
CA HIS A 45 9.94 0.49 -4.72
C HIS A 45 9.29 0.66 -3.34
N MET A 46 8.04 0.25 -3.20
CA MET A 46 7.35 0.14 -1.92
C MET A 46 7.14 -1.33 -1.55
N ILE A 47 7.49 -1.71 -0.33
CA ILE A 47 7.19 -3.05 0.21
C ILE A 47 6.17 -2.86 1.34
N LEU A 48 5.02 -3.54 1.23
CA LEU A 48 3.94 -3.45 2.20
C LEU A 48 3.71 -4.80 2.88
N ASP A 49 3.89 -4.79 4.19
CA ASP A 49 3.58 -5.85 5.15
C ASP A 49 3.18 -5.12 6.45
N ASN A 50 1.90 -4.81 6.57
CA ASN A 50 1.33 -3.87 7.53
C ASN A 50 0.16 -4.43 8.36
N GLU A 51 -0.16 -5.71 8.17
CA GLU A 51 -1.14 -6.49 8.95
C GLU A 51 -2.59 -6.03 8.72
N GLY A 52 -2.97 -5.75 7.47
CA GLY A 52 -4.34 -5.40 7.06
C GLY A 52 -4.51 -4.04 6.35
N PRO A 53 -3.88 -2.94 6.78
CA PRO A 53 -3.93 -1.66 6.07
C PRO A 53 -3.54 -1.67 4.57
N GLU A 54 -3.01 -2.76 4.00
CA GLU A 54 -2.82 -2.91 2.54
C GLU A 54 -4.13 -2.72 1.77
N TYR A 55 -5.25 -3.16 2.35
CA TYR A 55 -6.58 -3.05 1.75
C TYR A 55 -7.04 -1.59 1.58
N ASP A 56 -6.50 -0.65 2.36
CA ASP A 56 -6.77 0.78 2.21
C ASP A 56 -5.67 1.48 1.39
N ILE A 57 -4.40 1.18 1.70
CA ILE A 57 -3.24 1.86 1.11
C ILE A 57 -3.12 1.56 -0.39
N VAL A 58 -3.39 0.33 -0.83
CA VAL A 58 -3.27 -0.02 -2.25
C VAL A 58 -4.30 0.73 -3.10
N PRO A 59 -5.60 0.79 -2.72
CA PRO A 59 -6.55 1.68 -3.38
C PRO A 59 -6.13 3.16 -3.36
N MET A 60 -5.59 3.65 -2.23
CA MET A 60 -5.05 5.03 -2.12
C MET A 60 -4.01 5.36 -3.20
N ILE A 61 -3.20 4.39 -3.59
CA ILE A 61 -2.13 4.55 -4.58
C ILE A 61 -2.66 4.30 -6.00
N ALA A 62 -3.22 3.11 -6.23
CA ALA A 62 -3.44 2.57 -7.56
C ALA A 62 -4.81 2.91 -8.15
N VAL A 63 -5.82 3.17 -7.30
CA VAL A 63 -7.22 3.33 -7.75
C VAL A 63 -7.67 4.78 -7.68
N ASN A 64 -7.64 5.39 -6.50
CA ASN A 64 -8.32 6.67 -6.23
C ASN A 64 -7.37 7.90 -6.27
N LYS A 65 -6.12 7.70 -6.69
CA LYS A 65 -5.10 8.76 -6.89
C LYS A 65 -4.73 9.57 -5.64
N ILE A 66 -5.08 9.17 -4.43
CA ILE A 66 -4.79 9.95 -3.21
C ILE A 66 -3.29 10.26 -3.06
N PHE A 67 -2.40 9.32 -3.39
CA PHE A 67 -0.96 9.58 -3.36
C PHE A 67 -0.53 10.61 -4.42
N GLU A 68 -1.01 10.46 -5.65
CA GLU A 68 -0.71 11.37 -6.77
C GLU A 68 -1.21 12.79 -6.50
N ASP A 69 -2.43 12.93 -5.99
CA ASP A 69 -3.03 14.21 -5.58
C ASP A 69 -2.22 14.91 -4.47
N ASN A 70 -1.45 14.13 -3.70
CA ASN A 70 -0.55 14.62 -2.67
C ASN A 70 0.90 14.80 -3.15
N GLY A 71 1.15 14.63 -4.45
CA GLY A 71 2.46 14.76 -5.08
C GLY A 71 3.40 13.59 -4.78
N ILE A 72 2.85 12.41 -4.45
CA ILE A 72 3.62 11.20 -4.19
C ILE A 72 3.49 10.23 -5.36
N LEU A 73 4.63 9.88 -5.96
CA LEU A 73 4.72 8.88 -7.02
C LEU A 73 5.21 7.55 -6.45
N VAL A 74 4.53 6.45 -6.80
CA VAL A 74 4.99 5.08 -6.53
C VAL A 74 5.15 4.34 -7.86
N CYS A 75 6.32 3.76 -8.12
CA CYS A 75 6.58 3.07 -9.38
C CYS A 75 6.31 1.56 -9.32
N HIS A 76 6.73 0.87 -8.28
CA HIS A 76 6.38 -0.54 -8.12
C HIS A 76 6.19 -0.93 -6.65
N MET A 77 5.31 -1.92 -6.43
CA MET A 77 4.89 -2.35 -5.10
C MET A 77 4.99 -3.86 -4.96
N ASN A 78 5.69 -4.32 -3.92
CA ASN A 78 5.59 -5.67 -3.39
C ASN A 78 4.64 -5.63 -2.20
N ILE A 79 3.52 -6.32 -2.30
CA ILE A 79 2.43 -6.22 -1.32
C ILE A 79 2.17 -7.61 -0.78
N GLU A 80 2.24 -7.78 0.53
CA GLU A 80 1.66 -8.92 1.21
C GLU A 80 0.27 -8.53 1.71
N PHE A 81 -0.78 -8.91 1.00
CA PHE A 81 -2.12 -8.80 1.56
C PHE A 81 -2.28 -9.94 2.57
N HIS A 82 -2.28 -9.58 3.86
CA HIS A 82 -2.43 -10.54 4.95
C HIS A 82 -3.65 -11.41 4.72
N ALA A 83 -3.50 -12.66 5.18
CA ALA A 83 -4.30 -13.82 4.80
C ALA A 83 -5.74 -13.37 4.68
N PRO A 84 -6.40 -13.67 3.57
CA PRO A 84 -7.79 -13.38 3.49
C PRO A 84 -8.44 -14.35 4.50
N GLY A 85 -8.78 -13.77 5.66
CA GLY A 85 -9.36 -14.41 6.82
C GLY A 85 -10.81 -14.74 6.50
N PRO A 86 -11.81 -14.45 7.34
CA PRO A 86 -13.21 -14.74 6.99
C PRO A 86 -13.55 -14.20 5.59
N LYS A 87 -14.57 -14.79 4.94
CA LYS A 87 -15.03 -14.50 3.55
C LYS A 87 -14.93 -13.02 3.13
N GLU A 88 -15.16 -12.09 4.04
CA GLU A 88 -14.94 -10.65 3.88
C GLU A 88 -13.56 -10.28 3.32
N ARG A 89 -12.45 -10.81 3.85
CA ARG A 89 -11.11 -10.43 3.36
C ARG A 89 -10.80 -10.97 1.96
N HIS A 90 -11.45 -12.07 1.56
CA HIS A 90 -11.40 -12.51 0.16
C HIS A 90 -12.07 -11.48 -0.75
N GLN A 91 -13.25 -10.99 -0.35
CA GLN A 91 -13.99 -9.96 -1.09
C GLN A 91 -13.21 -8.65 -1.17
N LEU A 92 -12.57 -8.22 -0.08
CA LEU A 92 -11.71 -7.04 -0.09
C LEU A 92 -10.54 -7.18 -1.07
N PHE A 93 -9.90 -8.35 -1.11
CA PHE A 93 -8.82 -8.60 -2.09
C PHE A 93 -9.34 -8.52 -3.52
N GLU A 94 -10.47 -9.18 -3.80
CA GLU A 94 -11.13 -9.14 -5.12
C GLU A 94 -11.48 -7.71 -5.53
N GLU A 95 -12.04 -6.90 -4.63
CA GLU A 95 -12.39 -5.50 -4.85
C GLU A 95 -11.16 -4.65 -5.16
N VAL A 96 -10.06 -4.83 -4.41
CA VAL A 96 -8.80 -4.13 -4.66
C VAL A 96 -8.26 -4.47 -6.06
N ILE A 97 -8.17 -5.75 -6.41
CA ILE A 97 -7.66 -6.18 -7.71
C ILE A 97 -8.56 -5.69 -8.85
N ALA A 98 -9.88 -5.81 -8.72
CA ALA A 98 -10.82 -5.32 -9.71
C ALA A 98 -10.71 -3.80 -9.90
N GLY A 99 -10.54 -3.05 -8.81
CA GLY A 99 -10.31 -1.61 -8.84
C GLY A 99 -9.02 -1.24 -9.56
N VAL A 100 -7.91 -1.93 -9.26
CA VAL A 100 -6.61 -1.71 -9.91
C VAL A 100 -6.69 -1.95 -11.42
N LEU A 101 -7.29 -3.07 -11.83
CA LEU A 101 -7.46 -3.41 -13.24
C LEU A 101 -8.37 -2.39 -13.96
N SER A 102 -9.43 -1.93 -13.29
CA SER A 102 -10.37 -0.94 -13.86
C SER A 102 -9.75 0.43 -14.01
N ALA A 103 -8.90 0.84 -13.07
CA ALA A 103 -8.21 2.14 -13.10
C ALA A 103 -7.19 2.22 -14.25
N LYS A 104 -6.62 1.10 -14.68
CA LYS A 104 -5.64 1.00 -15.78
C LYS A 104 -4.39 1.86 -15.57
N ARG A 105 -3.90 1.91 -14.33
CA ARG A 105 -2.70 2.68 -13.94
C ARG A 105 -1.54 1.79 -13.48
N PHE A 106 -1.90 0.69 -12.83
CA PHE A 106 -0.97 -0.31 -12.33
C PHE A 106 -1.30 -1.67 -12.93
N ALA A 107 -0.27 -2.42 -13.29
CA ALA A 107 -0.39 -3.80 -13.78
C ALA A 107 0.00 -4.76 -12.64
N PRO A 108 -0.90 -5.66 -12.21
CA PRO A 108 -0.53 -6.75 -11.31
C PRO A 108 0.18 -7.84 -12.11
N LEU A 109 1.51 -7.86 -12.06
CA LEU A 109 2.33 -8.75 -12.90
C LEU A 109 2.54 -10.14 -12.29
N TYR A 110 2.50 -10.24 -10.96
CA TYR A 110 2.67 -11.50 -10.25
C TYR A 110 1.79 -11.53 -9.00
N ASN A 111 1.24 -12.70 -8.71
CA ASN A 111 0.54 -12.97 -7.48
C ASN A 111 0.83 -14.42 -7.04
N LEU A 112 1.16 -14.60 -5.77
CA LEU A 112 1.43 -15.89 -5.14
C LEU A 112 0.69 -15.98 -3.82
N TYR A 113 -0.08 -17.05 -3.65
CA TYR A 113 -0.64 -17.40 -2.35
C TYR A 113 0.34 -18.27 -1.56
N TRP A 114 0.80 -17.77 -0.41
CA TRP A 114 1.56 -18.55 0.56
C TRP A 114 1.21 -18.09 1.98
N GLY A 115 0.08 -18.57 2.50
CA GLY A 115 -0.55 -18.07 3.73
C GLY A 115 -1.20 -16.69 3.55
N HIS A 116 -0.53 -15.80 2.82
CA HIS A 116 -0.93 -14.44 2.46
C HIS A 116 -0.85 -14.27 0.93
N GLN A 117 -1.58 -13.28 0.40
CA GLN A 117 -1.57 -12.96 -1.03
C GLN A 117 -0.42 -12.01 -1.33
N ARG A 118 0.67 -12.52 -1.91
CA ARG A 118 1.88 -11.75 -2.24
C ARG A 118 1.80 -11.28 -3.69
N SER A 119 1.69 -9.98 -3.91
CA SER A 119 1.48 -9.41 -5.23
C SER A 119 2.55 -8.40 -5.61
N PHE A 120 2.91 -8.36 -6.90
CA PHE A 120 3.82 -7.38 -7.47
C PHE A 120 3.10 -6.53 -8.50
N PHE A 121 3.04 -5.21 -8.25
CA PHE A 121 2.39 -4.24 -9.14
C PHE A 121 3.42 -3.26 -9.71
N ILE A 122 3.23 -2.86 -10.96
CA ILE A 122 4.03 -1.81 -11.62
C ILE A 122 3.13 -0.69 -12.17
N ASN A 123 3.55 0.56 -11.95
CA ASN A 123 2.92 1.75 -12.51
C ASN A 123 3.33 1.92 -13.97
N TYR A 124 2.38 1.78 -14.88
CA TYR A 124 2.59 1.98 -16.31
C TYR A 124 1.87 3.24 -16.85
N GLU A 125 1.25 4.03 -15.98
CA GLU A 125 0.65 5.32 -16.37
C GLU A 125 1.73 6.42 -16.38
N HIS A 126 2.62 6.44 -15.40
CA HIS A 126 3.53 7.57 -15.20
C HIS A 126 4.83 7.43 -16.02
N PRO A 127 5.19 8.40 -16.88
CA PRO A 127 6.36 8.31 -17.77
C PRO A 127 7.69 8.02 -17.04
N TYR A 128 7.89 8.62 -15.87
CA TYR A 128 9.07 8.35 -15.04
C TYR A 128 9.23 6.86 -14.67
N CYS A 129 8.13 6.17 -14.36
CA CYS A 129 8.17 4.76 -14.00
C CYS A 129 8.38 3.88 -15.23
N ILE A 130 7.77 4.24 -16.36
CA ILE A 130 7.96 3.54 -17.64
C ILE A 130 9.43 3.61 -18.07
N ASP A 131 9.99 4.82 -18.16
CA ASP A 131 11.36 5.06 -18.62
C ASP A 131 12.37 4.27 -17.80
N ARG A 132 12.17 4.26 -16.48
CA ARG A 132 13.12 3.68 -15.54
C ARG A 132 13.00 2.16 -15.39
N TYR A 133 11.80 1.60 -15.57
CA TYR A 133 11.53 0.19 -15.22
C TYR A 133 10.99 -0.67 -16.35
N LEU A 134 10.36 -0.09 -17.39
CA LEU A 134 9.71 -0.84 -18.46
C LEU A 134 10.42 -0.72 -19.81
N THR A 135 10.94 0.47 -20.15
CA THR A 135 11.52 0.73 -21.47
C THR A 135 12.66 -0.22 -21.82
N GLN A 136 13.45 -0.66 -20.85
CA GLN A 136 14.57 -1.59 -21.09
C GLN A 136 14.15 -2.98 -21.63
N PHE A 137 12.86 -3.32 -21.60
CA PHE A 137 12.34 -4.60 -22.04
C PHE A 137 11.72 -4.58 -23.45
N PHE A 138 11.70 -3.42 -24.11
CA PHE A 138 11.15 -3.21 -25.46
C PHE A 138 12.18 -2.52 -26.36
#